data_AF-A0A383BNR0-F1
#
_entry.id   AF-A0A383BNR0-F1
#
_cell.length_a   1.000
_cell.length_b   1.000
_cell.length_c   1.000
_cell.angle_alpha   90.00
_cell.angle_beta   90.00
_cell.angle_gamma   90.00
#
_symmetry.space_group_name_H-M   'P 1'
#
loop_
_entity.id
_entity.type
_entity.pdbx_description
1 polymer ?
#
loop_
_entity_poly.entity_id
_entity_poly.type
_entity_poly.pdbx_seq_one_letter_code
_entity_poly.pdbx_strand_id
1 'polypeptide(L)'
;CLSVFSRQQSVIEPKPMDPIAASKRLKDIKRILDQLGAVFFIASGTCLGAIREGGFIPWDDEMDMGSVIGLNGLDEETISRGIAAFEENGYYVHVDRSSRHIGVHVVKESIRADWTCHRIIGDSVFQYPGVRTPLELFTKLKEIDFIGEKFLVPNPPEEYLETKYGPNWATPKGPGFEEEVVGKIPDGDILTLRQRLGKFITLRLAPWRAGRLTVLDDNDAPVSGAEVTLVGVGRFKTNSQGSAG
;
A
#
# COMPACT_ATOMS: atom_id res chain seq x y z
N CYS A 1 18.30 -18.38 14.27
CA CYS A 1 18.95 -17.16 14.78
C CYS A 1 19.25 -16.15 13.67
N LEU A 2 20.06 -16.48 12.66
CA LEU A 2 20.40 -15.55 11.57
C LEU A 2 19.20 -15.18 10.66
N SER A 3 18.32 -16.13 10.34
CA SER A 3 17.14 -15.87 9.49
C SER A 3 16.11 -14.93 10.12
N VAL A 4 15.89 -15.05 11.44
CA VAL A 4 14.97 -14.19 12.19
C VAL A 4 15.52 -12.77 12.32
N PHE A 5 16.84 -12.63 12.51
CA PHE A 5 17.53 -11.35 12.57
C PHE A 5 17.51 -10.62 11.21
N SER A 6 17.83 -11.33 10.13
CA SER A 6 17.77 -10.81 8.75
C SER A 6 16.36 -10.34 8.35
N ARG A 7 15.32 -11.02 8.86
CA ARG A 7 13.92 -10.63 8.69
C ARG A 7 13.59 -9.34 9.45
N GLN A 8 13.90 -9.27 10.74
CA GLN A 8 13.64 -8.07 11.55
C GLN A 8 14.34 -6.85 10.95
N GLN A 9 15.59 -7.02 10.49
CA GLN A 9 16.30 -5.93 9.84
C GLN A 9 15.64 -5.48 8.53
N SER A 10 15.16 -6.39 7.67
CA SER A 10 14.45 -5.98 6.44
C SER A 10 13.13 -5.24 6.67
N VAL A 11 12.55 -5.34 7.87
CA VAL A 11 11.33 -4.62 8.25
C VAL A 11 11.66 -3.27 8.91
N ILE A 12 12.76 -3.18 9.67
CA ILE A 12 13.16 -1.98 10.41
C ILE A 12 14.02 -1.04 9.55
N GLU A 13 14.90 -1.60 8.73
CA GLU A 13 15.81 -0.91 7.81
C GLU A 13 15.71 -1.54 6.43
N PRO A 14 14.64 -1.25 5.68
CA PRO A 14 14.46 -1.86 4.38
C PRO A 14 15.53 -1.38 3.41
N LYS A 15 15.90 -2.28 2.49
CA LYS A 15 16.96 -2.06 1.49
C LYS A 15 16.39 -2.39 0.12
N PRO A 16 16.88 -1.73 -0.94
CA PRO A 16 16.49 -2.08 -2.29
C PRO A 16 16.66 -3.56 -2.57
N MET A 17 15.68 -4.15 -3.24
CA MET A 17 15.68 -5.57 -3.56
C MET A 17 16.71 -5.89 -4.66
N ASP A 18 17.38 -7.03 -4.54
CA ASP A 18 18.09 -7.61 -5.69
C ASP A 18 17.06 -8.06 -6.75
N PRO A 19 17.11 -7.56 -8.01
CA PRO A 19 16.09 -7.86 -9.01
C PRO A 19 15.95 -9.35 -9.36
N ILE A 20 17.03 -10.13 -9.26
CA ILE A 20 17.01 -11.57 -9.55
C ILE A 20 16.29 -12.31 -8.41
N ALA A 21 16.62 -11.98 -7.16
CA ALA A 21 15.93 -12.50 -5.99
C ALA A 21 14.44 -12.11 -5.96
N ALA A 22 14.13 -10.85 -6.28
CA ALA A 22 12.76 -10.35 -6.40
C ALA A 22 11.98 -11.10 -7.48
N SER A 23 12.56 -11.29 -8.66
CA SER A 23 11.95 -12.08 -9.75
C SER A 23 11.64 -13.51 -9.31
N LYS A 24 12.60 -14.20 -8.70
CA LYS A 24 12.40 -15.55 -8.15
C LYS A 24 11.28 -15.57 -7.11
N ARG A 25 11.23 -14.56 -6.25
CA ARG A 25 10.25 -14.44 -5.18
C ARG A 25 8.84 -14.18 -5.71
N LEU A 26 8.68 -13.28 -6.68
CA LEU A 26 7.38 -12.98 -7.29
C LEU A 26 6.80 -14.19 -8.02
N LYS A 27 7.64 -14.98 -8.71
CA LYS A 27 7.25 -16.24 -9.37
C LYS A 27 6.82 -17.32 -8.36
N ASP A 28 7.51 -17.42 -7.23
CA ASP A 28 7.12 -18.34 -6.15
C ASP A 28 5.77 -17.95 -5.54
N ILE A 29 5.54 -16.65 -5.30
CA ILE A 29 4.25 -16.13 -4.83
C ILE A 29 3.16 -16.40 -5.86
N LYS A 30 3.42 -16.10 -7.13
CA LYS A 30 2.51 -16.38 -8.24
C LYS A 30 2.08 -17.84 -8.25
N ARG A 31 3.02 -18.77 -8.19
CA ARG A 31 2.75 -20.21 -8.13
C ARG A 31 1.82 -20.58 -6.97
N ILE A 32 2.07 -20.03 -5.78
CA ILE A 32 1.25 -20.30 -4.58
C ILE A 32 -0.19 -19.81 -4.79
N LEU A 33 -0.36 -18.58 -5.26
CA LEU A 33 -1.69 -17.99 -5.47
C LEU A 33 -2.45 -18.66 -6.62
N ASP A 34 -1.76 -19.01 -7.71
CA ASP A 34 -2.35 -19.74 -8.85
C ASP A 34 -2.88 -21.11 -8.41
N GLN A 35 -2.16 -21.84 -7.54
CA GLN A 35 -2.59 -23.14 -7.01
C GLN A 35 -3.87 -23.04 -6.16
N LEU A 36 -4.16 -21.87 -5.61
CA LEU A 36 -5.36 -21.59 -4.84
C LEU A 36 -6.50 -21.04 -5.70
N GLY A 37 -6.25 -20.75 -6.98
CA GLY A 37 -7.19 -20.04 -7.85
C GLY A 37 -7.36 -18.56 -7.47
N ALA A 38 -6.44 -18.00 -6.68
CA ALA A 38 -6.48 -16.61 -6.24
C ALA A 38 -5.92 -15.71 -7.34
N VAL A 39 -6.82 -15.07 -8.11
CA VAL A 39 -6.42 -14.11 -9.14
C VAL A 39 -5.92 -12.82 -8.47
N PHE A 40 -4.65 -12.48 -8.73
CA PHE A 40 -4.02 -11.25 -8.28
C PHE A 40 -3.43 -10.47 -9.45
N PHE A 41 -3.20 -9.18 -9.24
CA PHE A 41 -2.46 -8.30 -10.14
C PHE A 41 -1.23 -7.74 -9.43
N ILE A 42 -0.17 -7.42 -10.16
CA ILE A 42 0.90 -6.59 -9.61
C ILE A 42 0.40 -5.15 -9.51
N ALA A 43 0.70 -4.49 -8.39
CA ALA A 43 0.17 -3.19 -8.02
C ALA A 43 1.31 -2.21 -7.73
N SER A 44 0.94 -0.98 -7.35
CA SER A 44 1.82 0.08 -6.87
C SER A 44 3.21 0.12 -7.54
N GLY A 45 4.31 0.04 -6.76
CA GLY A 45 5.68 0.19 -7.25
C GLY A 45 6.06 -0.90 -8.26
N THR A 46 5.59 -2.12 -8.04
CA THR A 46 5.83 -3.24 -8.96
C THR A 46 5.15 -3.05 -10.32
N CYS A 47 3.90 -2.58 -10.36
CA CYS A 47 3.21 -2.23 -11.60
C CYS A 47 3.88 -1.03 -12.29
N LEU A 48 4.28 -0.01 -11.51
CA LEU A 48 4.96 1.17 -12.05
C LEU A 48 6.28 0.78 -12.71
N GLY A 49 7.10 -0.03 -12.05
CA GLY A 49 8.34 -0.55 -12.62
C GLY A 49 8.09 -1.36 -13.89
N ALA A 50 7.15 -2.30 -13.85
CA ALA A 50 6.83 -3.15 -15.00
C ALA A 50 6.43 -2.34 -16.24
N ILE A 51 5.63 -1.29 -16.07
CA ILE A 51 5.12 -0.48 -17.19
C ILE A 51 6.12 0.58 -17.63
N ARG A 52 6.80 1.26 -16.69
CA ARG A 52 7.67 2.40 -16.98
C ARG A 52 9.10 1.99 -17.32
N GLU A 53 9.65 1.02 -16.59
CA GLU A 53 11.07 0.63 -16.64
C GLU A 53 11.28 -0.72 -17.32
N GLY A 54 10.21 -1.51 -17.51
CA GLY A 54 10.29 -2.89 -17.99
C GLY A 54 10.94 -3.85 -16.97
N GLY A 55 11.03 -3.43 -15.71
CA GLY A 55 11.75 -4.13 -14.64
C GLY A 55 11.30 -3.66 -13.25
N PHE A 56 11.96 -4.13 -12.19
CA PHE A 56 11.76 -3.57 -10.86
C PHE A 56 12.42 -2.19 -10.76
N ILE A 57 11.82 -1.29 -9.97
CA ILE A 57 12.41 0.02 -9.70
C ILE A 57 13.68 -0.18 -8.85
N PRO A 58 14.85 0.40 -9.21
CA PRO A 58 16.13 0.08 -8.58
C PRO A 58 16.26 0.37 -7.09
N TRP A 59 15.44 1.26 -6.55
CA TRP A 59 15.44 1.64 -5.13
C TRP A 59 14.23 1.08 -4.36
N ASP A 60 13.38 0.28 -5.02
CA ASP A 60 12.22 -0.33 -4.39
C ASP A 60 12.64 -1.45 -3.44
N ASP A 61 12.03 -1.50 -2.27
CA ASP A 61 12.38 -2.44 -1.20
C ASP A 61 11.35 -3.57 -1.00
N GLU A 62 10.23 -3.49 -1.70
CA GLU A 62 9.15 -4.46 -1.64
C GLU A 62 8.42 -4.66 -2.96
N MET A 63 7.73 -5.79 -3.09
CA MET A 63 6.85 -6.06 -4.22
C MET A 63 5.38 -5.94 -3.82
N ASP A 64 4.63 -5.21 -4.62
CA ASP A 64 3.22 -4.94 -4.38
C ASP A 64 2.33 -5.78 -5.29
N MET A 65 1.36 -6.44 -4.68
CA MET A 65 0.32 -7.20 -5.36
C MET A 65 -1.04 -6.82 -4.78
N GLY A 66 -2.06 -6.90 -5.62
CA GLY A 66 -3.42 -6.58 -5.26
C GLY A 66 -4.40 -7.67 -5.68
N SER A 67 -5.50 -7.75 -4.94
CA SER A 67 -6.71 -8.47 -5.34
C SER A 67 -7.92 -7.72 -4.80
N VAL A 68 -9.12 -7.99 -5.34
CA VAL A 68 -10.35 -7.33 -4.89
C VAL A 68 -11.32 -8.39 -4.40
N ILE A 69 -11.71 -8.29 -3.13
CA ILE A 69 -12.66 -9.20 -2.49
C ILE A 69 -14.01 -9.08 -3.19
N GLY A 70 -14.53 -10.20 -3.69
CA GLY A 70 -15.76 -10.28 -4.47
C GLY A 70 -15.57 -10.21 -5.99
N LEU A 71 -14.35 -9.97 -6.47
CA LEU A 71 -14.00 -10.09 -7.90
C LEU A 71 -13.09 -11.30 -8.13
N ASN A 72 -13.16 -11.84 -9.35
CA ASN A 72 -12.27 -12.91 -9.82
C ASN A 72 -12.18 -14.14 -8.88
N GLY A 73 -13.28 -14.43 -8.17
CA GLY A 73 -13.36 -15.57 -7.24
C GLY A 73 -12.66 -15.36 -5.90
N LEU A 74 -12.15 -14.17 -5.59
CA LEU A 74 -11.51 -13.90 -4.31
C LEU A 74 -12.54 -13.68 -3.19
N ASP A 75 -12.45 -14.49 -2.15
CA ASP A 75 -13.18 -14.32 -0.89
C ASP A 75 -12.24 -14.46 0.33
N GLU A 76 -12.78 -14.22 1.54
CA GLU A 76 -11.97 -14.29 2.76
C GLU A 76 -11.49 -15.72 3.10
N GLU A 77 -12.15 -16.76 2.58
CA GLU A 77 -11.71 -18.15 2.72
C GLU A 77 -10.46 -18.40 1.86
N THR A 78 -10.47 -17.94 0.60
CA THR A 78 -9.34 -18.01 -0.31
C THR A 78 -8.14 -17.25 0.26
N ILE A 79 -8.37 -16.08 0.86
CA ILE A 79 -7.31 -15.30 1.54
C ILE A 79 -6.76 -16.08 2.74
N SER A 80 -7.63 -16.67 3.57
CA SER A 80 -7.22 -17.51 4.70
C SER A 80 -6.35 -18.69 4.25
N ARG A 81 -6.72 -19.36 3.15
CA ARG A 81 -5.92 -20.43 2.55
C ARG A 81 -4.58 -19.92 1.99
N GLY A 82 -4.57 -18.72 1.41
CA GLY A 82 -3.35 -18.05 0.95
C GLY A 82 -2.36 -17.77 2.07
N ILE A 83 -2.85 -17.26 3.21
CA ILE A 83 -2.03 -17.04 4.42
C ILE A 83 -1.38 -18.35 4.86
N ALA A 84 -2.17 -19.42 5.01
CA ALA A 84 -1.64 -20.73 5.41
C ALA A 84 -0.61 -21.27 4.38
N ALA A 85 -0.91 -21.15 3.08
CA ALA A 85 0.00 -21.60 2.04
C ALA A 85 1.33 -20.82 2.04
N PHE A 86 1.32 -19.52 2.32
CA PHE A 86 2.54 -18.75 2.49
C PHE A 86 3.38 -19.27 3.66
N GLU A 87 2.77 -19.50 4.83
CA GLU A 87 3.45 -20.05 6.00
C GLU A 87 4.04 -21.44 5.72
N GLU A 88 3.27 -22.33 5.10
CA GLU A 88 3.71 -23.68 4.69
C GLU A 88 4.87 -23.64 3.69
N ASN A 89 4.93 -22.61 2.85
CA ASN A 89 6.03 -22.37 1.91
C ASN A 89 7.18 -21.57 2.54
N GLY A 90 7.22 -21.42 3.87
CA GLY A 90 8.33 -20.84 4.61
C GLY A 90 8.39 -19.31 4.56
N TYR A 91 7.27 -18.65 4.25
CA TYR A 91 7.16 -17.20 4.41
C TYR A 91 6.82 -16.87 5.85
N TYR A 92 7.39 -15.77 6.33
CA TYR A 92 6.85 -15.12 7.52
C TYR A 92 5.71 -14.22 7.11
N VAL A 93 4.54 -14.40 7.72
CA VAL A 93 3.34 -13.65 7.38
C VAL A 93 2.97 -12.69 8.52
N HIS A 94 2.60 -11.48 8.18
CA HIS A 94 1.91 -10.54 9.04
C HIS A 94 0.62 -10.09 8.34
N VAL A 95 -0.47 -10.03 9.09
CA VAL A 95 -1.78 -9.69 8.52
C VAL A 95 -2.39 -8.52 9.26
N ASP A 96 -2.69 -7.44 8.56
CA ASP A 96 -3.51 -6.34 9.04
C ASP A 96 -4.91 -6.39 8.40
N ARG A 97 -5.90 -5.90 9.14
CA ARG A 97 -7.29 -5.84 8.67
C ARG A 97 -7.86 -4.47 8.96
N SER A 98 -8.44 -3.86 7.94
CA SER A 98 -9.12 -2.58 8.03
C SER A 98 -10.50 -2.65 7.37
N SER A 99 -11.30 -1.59 7.49
CA SER A 99 -12.54 -1.49 6.71
C SER A 99 -12.31 -1.41 5.19
N ARG A 100 -11.08 -1.15 4.74
CA ARG A 100 -10.73 -0.95 3.32
C ARG A 100 -10.00 -2.14 2.69
N HIS A 101 -9.27 -2.94 3.48
CA HIS A 101 -8.48 -4.05 2.94
C HIS A 101 -8.11 -5.10 4.00
N ILE A 102 -7.65 -6.26 3.54
CA ILE A 102 -6.84 -7.21 4.32
C ILE A 102 -5.44 -7.18 3.69
N GLY A 103 -4.42 -6.75 4.42
CA GLY A 103 -3.03 -6.78 3.94
C GLY A 103 -2.36 -8.05 4.43
N VAL A 104 -1.78 -8.81 3.50
CA VAL A 104 -0.98 -9.99 3.81
C VAL A 104 0.46 -9.67 3.43
N HIS A 105 1.22 -9.24 4.44
CA HIS A 105 2.62 -8.86 4.33
C HIS A 105 3.48 -10.09 4.52
N VAL A 106 4.28 -10.45 3.51
CA VAL A 106 5.10 -11.66 3.53
C VAL A 106 6.57 -11.35 3.38
N VAL A 107 7.41 -12.07 4.13
CA VAL A 107 8.87 -11.94 4.06
C VAL A 107 9.51 -13.32 3.94
N LYS A 108 10.40 -13.48 2.97
CA LYS A 108 11.21 -14.70 2.83
C LYS A 108 12.57 -14.39 2.22
N GLU A 109 13.63 -14.78 2.92
CA GLU A 109 15.03 -14.48 2.57
C GLU A 109 15.28 -12.97 2.40
N SER A 110 14.73 -12.17 3.33
CA SER A 110 14.82 -10.70 3.35
C SER A 110 14.17 -9.95 2.17
N ILE A 111 13.46 -10.66 1.28
CA ILE A 111 12.59 -10.03 0.29
C ILE A 111 11.19 -9.89 0.86
N ARG A 112 10.68 -8.65 0.82
CA ARG A 112 9.32 -8.28 1.22
C ARG A 112 8.37 -8.31 0.04
N ALA A 113 7.12 -8.70 0.30
CA ALA A 113 6.04 -8.53 -0.65
C ALA A 113 4.71 -8.35 0.08
N ASP A 114 3.84 -7.55 -0.50
CA ASP A 114 2.53 -7.21 0.03
C ASP A 114 1.44 -7.73 -0.88
N TRP A 115 0.58 -8.60 -0.36
CA TRP A 115 -0.66 -8.99 -1.03
C TRP A 115 -1.84 -8.26 -0.39
N THR A 116 -2.23 -7.15 -1.01
CA THR A 116 -3.33 -6.30 -0.53
C THR A 116 -4.66 -6.74 -1.14
N CYS A 117 -5.54 -7.28 -0.30
CA CYS A 117 -6.89 -7.69 -0.69
C CYS A 117 -7.89 -6.56 -0.39
N HIS A 118 -8.23 -5.77 -1.40
CA HIS A 118 -9.08 -4.60 -1.27
C HIS A 118 -10.57 -4.97 -1.10
N ARG A 119 -11.27 -4.23 -0.25
CA ARG A 119 -12.72 -4.26 -0.13
C ARG A 119 -13.34 -3.23 -1.06
N ILE A 120 -14.43 -3.61 -1.73
CA ILE A 120 -15.20 -2.70 -2.58
C ILE A 120 -15.99 -1.73 -1.69
N ILE A 121 -15.89 -0.44 -1.98
CA ILE A 121 -16.63 0.63 -1.31
C ILE A 121 -17.29 1.48 -2.38
N GLY A 122 -18.59 1.25 -2.59
CA GLY A 122 -19.34 1.86 -3.69
C GLY A 122 -18.82 1.35 -5.04
N ASP A 123 -18.35 2.26 -5.88
CA ASP A 123 -17.79 2.04 -7.21
C ASP A 123 -16.25 2.04 -7.21
N SER A 124 -15.61 1.91 -6.04
CA SER A 124 -14.18 2.12 -5.87
C SER A 124 -13.54 1.13 -4.91
N VAL A 125 -12.21 1.05 -4.98
CA VAL A 125 -11.34 0.55 -3.90
C VAL A 125 -10.44 1.67 -3.40
N PHE A 126 -9.85 1.49 -2.23
CA PHE A 126 -8.91 2.45 -1.66
C PHE A 126 -7.53 1.82 -1.54
N GLN A 127 -6.56 2.43 -2.20
CA GLN A 127 -5.17 2.00 -2.20
C GLN A 127 -4.34 2.89 -1.28
N TYR A 128 -3.36 2.32 -0.58
CA TYR A 128 -2.43 3.11 0.23
C TYR A 128 -1.78 4.23 -0.60
N PRO A 129 -1.63 5.47 -0.06
CA PRO A 129 -1.96 5.93 1.30
C PRO A 129 -3.43 6.36 1.55
N GLY A 130 -4.34 6.11 0.62
CA GLY A 130 -5.74 6.54 0.69
C GLY A 130 -6.31 6.98 -0.66
N VAL A 131 -5.63 6.66 -1.76
CA VAL A 131 -6.08 6.99 -3.11
C VAL A 131 -7.33 6.18 -3.43
N ARG A 132 -8.41 6.89 -3.72
CA ARG A 132 -9.64 6.29 -4.26
C ARG A 132 -9.39 5.89 -5.71
N THR A 133 -9.59 4.62 -6.04
CA THR A 133 -9.35 4.09 -7.39
C THR A 133 -10.62 3.45 -7.93
N PRO A 134 -11.08 3.82 -9.13
CA PRO A 134 -12.28 3.25 -9.73
C PRO A 134 -12.23 1.72 -9.80
N LEU A 135 -13.34 1.08 -9.44
CA LEU A 135 -13.46 -0.39 -9.42
C LEU A 135 -13.29 -0.98 -10.83
N GLU A 136 -13.69 -0.24 -11.86
CA GLU A 136 -13.66 -0.68 -13.26
C GLU A 136 -12.26 -1.11 -13.73
N LEU A 137 -11.21 -0.46 -13.21
CA LEU A 137 -9.80 -0.78 -13.49
C LEU A 137 -9.40 -2.20 -13.07
N PHE A 138 -10.17 -2.83 -12.18
CA PHE A 138 -9.90 -4.17 -11.65
C PHE A 138 -10.87 -5.25 -12.18
N THR A 139 -11.91 -4.85 -12.92
CA THR A 139 -12.93 -5.79 -13.42
C THR A 139 -12.45 -6.62 -14.61
N LYS A 140 -11.55 -6.07 -15.42
CA LYS A 140 -10.96 -6.73 -16.60
C LYS A 140 -9.46 -6.45 -16.65
N LEU A 141 -8.71 -7.17 -15.82
CA LEU A 141 -7.26 -7.02 -15.72
C LEU A 141 -6.58 -7.26 -17.08
N LYS A 142 -5.49 -6.55 -17.32
CA LYS A 142 -4.67 -6.66 -18.53
C LYS A 142 -3.49 -7.59 -18.26
N GLU A 143 -3.23 -8.51 -19.17
CA GLU A 143 -2.03 -9.36 -19.11
C GLU A 143 -0.83 -8.64 -19.74
N ILE A 144 0.34 -8.72 -19.11
CA ILE A 144 1.61 -8.20 -19.59
C ILE A 144 2.72 -9.25 -19.45
N ASP A 145 3.79 -9.10 -20.25
CA ASP A 145 5.05 -9.81 -20.03
C ASP A 145 5.89 -9.07 -18.99
N PHE A 146 6.23 -9.75 -17.90
CA PHE A 146 7.09 -9.21 -16.86
C PHE A 146 7.95 -10.32 -16.27
N ILE A 147 9.25 -10.05 -16.06
CA ILE A 147 10.23 -11.02 -15.54
C ILE A 147 10.21 -12.41 -16.22
N GLY A 148 9.89 -12.44 -17.51
CA GLY A 148 9.82 -13.64 -18.34
C GLY A 148 8.58 -14.51 -18.15
N GLU A 149 7.54 -14.02 -17.47
CA GLU A 149 6.24 -14.68 -17.29
C GLU A 149 5.08 -13.70 -17.52
N LYS A 150 3.86 -14.23 -17.59
CA LYS A 150 2.64 -13.43 -17.70
C LYS A 150 2.15 -12.99 -16.32
N PHE A 151 1.91 -11.70 -16.18
CA PHE A 151 1.32 -11.09 -14.99
C PHE A 151 0.12 -10.23 -15.34
N LEU A 152 -0.80 -10.09 -14.40
CA LEU A 152 -1.95 -9.21 -14.52
C LEU A 152 -1.64 -7.84 -13.92
N VAL A 153 -2.16 -6.80 -14.56
CA VAL A 153 -2.15 -5.41 -14.07
C VAL A 153 -3.57 -4.83 -14.16
N PRO A 154 -3.88 -3.77 -13.38
CA PRO A 154 -5.08 -2.96 -13.60
C PRO A 154 -5.15 -2.44 -15.04
N ASN A 155 -6.36 -2.23 -15.55
CA ASN A 155 -6.60 -1.95 -16.96
C ASN A 155 -7.49 -0.72 -17.18
N PRO A 156 -7.04 0.30 -17.93
CA PRO A 156 -5.70 0.43 -18.50
C PRO A 156 -4.64 0.75 -17.41
N PRO A 157 -3.42 0.19 -17.52
CA PRO A 157 -2.40 0.40 -16.50
C PRO A 157 -1.96 1.87 -16.41
N GLU A 158 -2.00 2.60 -17.52
CA GLU A 158 -1.65 4.02 -17.58
C GLU A 158 -2.61 4.87 -16.74
N GLU A 159 -3.92 4.59 -16.81
CA GLU A 159 -4.94 5.29 -16.01
C GLU A 159 -4.85 4.92 -14.53
N TYR A 160 -4.55 3.66 -14.23
CA TYR A 160 -4.29 3.22 -12.87
C TYR A 160 -3.07 3.95 -12.26
N LEU A 161 -1.97 4.03 -13.01
CA LEU A 161 -0.75 4.70 -12.55
C LEU A 161 -0.96 6.21 -12.44
N GLU A 162 -1.67 6.84 -13.38
CA GLU A 162 -2.04 8.25 -13.27
C GLU A 162 -2.96 8.51 -12.06
N THR A 163 -3.94 7.64 -11.81
CA THR A 163 -4.81 7.73 -10.62
C THR A 163 -4.00 7.64 -9.34
N LYS A 164 -3.05 6.71 -9.27
CA LYS A 164 -2.25 6.46 -8.06
C LYS A 164 -1.16 7.51 -7.81
N TYR A 165 -0.49 7.97 -8.86
CA TYR A 165 0.75 8.74 -8.77
C TYR A 165 0.63 10.16 -9.35
N GLY A 166 -0.48 10.46 -10.02
CA GLY A 166 -0.74 11.72 -10.71
C GLY A 166 -0.19 11.77 -12.14
N PRO A 167 -0.41 12.89 -12.86
CA PRO A 167 -0.15 13.00 -14.30
C PRO A 167 1.33 12.84 -14.70
N ASN A 168 2.26 13.00 -13.75
CA ASN A 168 3.70 12.90 -13.98
C ASN A 168 4.27 11.51 -13.65
N TRP A 169 3.44 10.50 -13.45
CA TRP A 169 3.86 9.14 -13.06
C TRP A 169 4.91 8.53 -14.00
N ALA A 170 4.83 8.85 -15.29
CA ALA A 170 5.72 8.34 -16.33
C ALA A 170 7.13 8.92 -16.26
N THR A 171 7.34 10.00 -15.49
CA THR A 171 8.69 10.57 -15.27
C THR A 171 9.35 9.85 -14.10
N PRO A 172 10.53 9.21 -14.28
CA PRO A 172 11.27 8.63 -13.17
C PRO A 172 11.61 9.70 -12.13
N LYS A 173 11.21 9.44 -10.88
CA LYS A 173 11.59 10.25 -9.72
C LYS A 173 12.32 9.32 -8.76
N GLY A 174 13.42 9.80 -8.18
CA GLY A 174 14.19 9.03 -7.19
C GLY A 174 13.39 8.76 -5.90
N PRO A 175 14.08 8.37 -4.81
CA PRO A 175 13.44 8.10 -3.52
C PRO A 175 12.57 9.27 -3.02
N GLY A 176 11.49 8.97 -2.27
CA GLY A 176 10.60 9.98 -1.67
C GLY A 176 9.36 10.33 -2.51
N PHE A 177 9.09 9.60 -3.58
CA PHE A 177 7.91 9.83 -4.41
C PHE A 177 6.59 9.55 -3.69
N GLU A 178 6.55 8.65 -2.70
CA GLU A 178 5.34 8.41 -1.91
C GLU A 178 4.89 9.67 -1.15
N GLU A 179 5.81 10.52 -0.69
CA GLU A 179 5.48 11.75 0.03
C GLU A 179 4.68 12.72 -0.84
N GLU A 180 5.00 12.81 -2.14
CA GLU A 180 4.23 13.61 -3.08
C GLU A 180 2.82 13.06 -3.32
N VAL A 181 2.65 11.73 -3.28
CA VAL A 181 1.34 11.07 -3.41
C VAL A 181 0.48 11.41 -2.19
N VAL A 182 1.04 11.24 -0.99
CA VAL A 182 0.37 11.59 0.27
C VAL A 182 -0.11 13.04 0.27
N GLY A 183 0.73 13.96 -0.21
CA GLY A 183 0.40 15.39 -0.26
C GLY A 183 -0.78 15.77 -1.17
N LYS A 184 -1.20 14.88 -2.08
CA LYS A 184 -2.26 15.13 -3.09
C LYS A 184 -3.60 14.46 -2.76
N ILE A 185 -3.68 13.59 -1.75
CA ILE A 185 -4.93 12.89 -1.42
C ILE A 185 -5.94 13.88 -0.81
N PRO A 186 -7.14 14.04 -1.39
CA PRO A 186 -8.17 14.91 -0.82
C PRO A 186 -8.64 14.39 0.54
N ASP A 187 -8.82 15.29 1.53
CA ASP A 187 -9.35 14.94 2.86
C ASP A 187 -10.70 14.19 2.80
N GLY A 188 -11.46 14.41 1.73
CA GLY A 188 -12.73 13.74 1.49
C GLY A 188 -12.60 12.24 1.23
N ASP A 189 -11.53 11.79 0.57
CA ASP A 189 -11.41 10.40 0.12
C ASP A 189 -11.03 9.44 1.25
N ILE A 190 -10.68 9.97 2.43
CA ILE A 190 -10.22 9.16 3.55
C ILE A 190 -11.36 8.84 4.54
N LEU A 191 -12.47 9.58 4.50
CA LEU A 191 -13.58 9.47 5.45
C LEU A 191 -14.93 9.27 4.74
N THR A 192 -15.67 8.25 5.18
CA THR A 192 -17.09 8.04 4.79
C THR A 192 -17.98 9.21 5.24
N LEU A 193 -19.15 9.40 4.63
CA LEU A 193 -20.12 10.46 5.00
C LEU A 193 -20.44 10.48 6.51
N ARG A 194 -20.60 9.30 7.13
CA ARG A 194 -20.83 9.18 8.58
C ARG A 194 -19.61 9.61 9.40
N GLN A 195 -18.40 9.27 8.95
CA GLN A 195 -17.16 9.72 9.59
C GLN A 195 -16.92 11.21 9.38
N ARG A 196 -17.32 11.80 8.24
CA ARG A 196 -17.28 13.25 8.02
C ARG A 196 -18.24 14.00 8.94
N LEU A 197 -19.47 13.50 9.10
CA LEU A 197 -20.45 14.08 10.02
C LEU A 197 -19.99 13.93 11.48
N GLY A 198 -19.47 12.76 11.85
CA GLY A 198 -18.85 12.52 13.15
C GLY A 198 -17.66 13.45 13.39
N LYS A 199 -16.77 13.63 12.39
CA LYS A 199 -15.66 14.59 12.43
C LYS A 199 -16.13 16.02 12.61
N PHE A 200 -17.17 16.45 11.90
CA PHE A 200 -17.73 17.79 12.04
C PHE A 200 -18.25 18.03 13.47
N ILE A 201 -18.95 17.04 14.04
CA ILE A 201 -19.43 17.08 15.43
C ILE A 201 -18.24 17.12 16.40
N THR A 202 -17.24 16.26 16.24
CA THR A 202 -16.06 16.23 17.12
C THR A 202 -15.26 17.53 17.03
N LEU A 203 -14.96 18.04 15.84
CA LEU A 203 -14.13 19.24 15.67
C LEU A 203 -14.85 20.54 16.04
N ARG A 204 -16.17 20.66 15.80
CA ARG A 204 -16.92 21.90 16.10
C ARG A 204 -17.65 21.90 17.43
N LEU A 205 -18.12 20.74 17.90
CA LEU A 205 -19.03 20.65 19.05
C LEU A 205 -18.42 19.91 20.24
N ALA A 206 -17.35 19.13 20.03
CA ALA A 206 -16.65 18.43 21.11
C ALA A 206 -15.11 18.38 20.91
N PRO A 207 -14.44 19.53 20.70
CA PRO A 207 -13.01 19.58 20.34
C PRO A 207 -12.10 18.94 21.41
N TRP A 208 -12.55 18.84 22.66
CA TRP A 208 -11.85 18.12 23.74
C TRP A 208 -11.77 16.59 23.52
N ARG A 209 -12.51 16.03 22.54
CA ARG A 209 -12.42 14.62 22.14
C ARG A 209 -11.52 14.39 20.92
N ALA A 210 -10.95 15.43 20.32
CA ALA A 210 -9.99 15.29 19.23
C ALA A 210 -8.63 14.82 19.79
N GLY A 211 -7.99 13.86 19.10
CA GLY A 211 -6.63 13.45 19.42
C GLY A 211 -5.63 14.56 19.13
N ARG A 212 -4.55 14.63 19.89
CA ARG A 212 -3.44 15.58 19.67
C ARG A 212 -2.21 14.84 19.20
N LEU A 213 -1.50 15.43 18.25
CA LEU A 213 -0.18 14.98 17.79
C LEU A 213 0.87 15.98 18.25
N THR A 214 1.98 15.49 18.81
CA THR A 214 3.10 16.33 19.24
C THR A 214 4.31 16.03 18.37
N VAL A 215 4.91 17.07 17.79
CA VAL A 215 6.16 16.98 17.03
C VAL A 215 7.32 17.36 17.96
N LEU A 216 8.28 16.45 18.07
CA LEU A 216 9.49 16.61 18.86
C LEU A 216 10.73 16.56 17.95
N ASP A 217 11.81 17.22 18.36
CA ASP A 217 13.12 17.10 17.72
C ASP A 217 13.92 15.90 18.27
N ASP A 218 15.14 15.71 17.79
CA ASP A 218 16.04 14.61 18.19
C ASP A 218 16.43 14.63 19.69
N ASN A 219 16.11 15.71 20.41
CA ASN A 219 16.35 15.86 21.85
C ASN A 219 15.05 15.79 22.66
N ASP A 220 13.95 15.27 22.08
CA ASP A 220 12.61 15.23 22.66
C ASP A 220 12.02 16.62 22.98
N ALA A 221 12.53 17.70 22.36
CA ALA A 221 12.03 19.05 22.58
C ALA A 221 10.90 19.40 21.60
N PRO A 222 9.85 20.15 22.01
CA PRO A 222 8.73 20.47 21.12
C PRO A 222 9.10 21.40 19.96
N VAL A 223 8.69 21.02 18.74
CA VAL A 223 8.95 21.80 17.52
C VAL A 223 7.79 22.72 17.22
N SER A 224 7.99 24.03 17.38
CA SER A 224 6.98 25.06 17.06
C SER A 224 6.95 25.40 15.57
N GLY A 225 5.75 25.55 15.00
CA GLY A 225 5.56 25.98 13.61
C GLY A 225 5.79 24.90 12.55
N ALA A 226 5.99 23.63 12.96
CA ALA A 226 6.06 22.51 12.04
C ALA A 226 4.72 22.34 11.30
N GLU A 227 4.79 22.11 9.99
CA GLU A 227 3.61 21.83 9.17
C GLU A 227 3.31 20.33 9.23
N VAL A 228 2.17 19.98 9.81
CA VAL A 228 1.71 18.60 9.98
C VAL A 228 0.52 18.38 9.06
N THR A 229 0.65 17.42 8.14
CA THR A 229 -0.49 16.94 7.35
C THR A 229 -0.95 15.61 7.92
N LEU A 230 -2.16 15.58 8.48
CA LEU A 230 -2.77 14.34 8.93
C LEU A 230 -3.81 13.90 7.89
N VAL A 231 -3.49 12.83 7.16
CA VAL A 231 -4.27 12.28 6.05
C VAL A 231 -5.73 12.06 6.49
N GLY A 232 -6.65 12.87 5.95
CA GLY A 232 -8.10 12.75 6.18
C GLY A 232 -8.61 13.64 7.30
N VAL A 233 -7.71 14.32 8.01
CA VAL A 233 -8.03 15.23 9.10
C VAL A 233 -7.77 16.67 8.67
N GLY A 234 -6.61 16.98 8.08
CA GLY A 234 -6.28 18.28 7.52
C GLY A 234 -4.80 18.64 7.70
N ARG A 235 -4.45 19.90 7.36
CA ARG A 235 -3.13 20.49 7.62
C ARG A 235 -3.17 21.41 8.83
N PHE A 236 -2.17 21.28 9.68
CA PHE A 236 -2.05 22.00 10.95
C PHE A 236 -0.64 22.55 11.09
N LYS A 237 -0.50 23.66 11.82
CA LYS A 237 0.81 24.11 12.31
C LYS A 237 0.89 23.84 13.80
N THR A 238 2.01 23.30 14.24
CA THR A 238 2.23 23.08 15.68
C THR A 238 2.33 24.41 16.42
N ASN A 239 1.75 24.45 17.62
CA ASN A 239 1.90 25.58 18.53
C ASN A 239 3.27 25.55 19.24
N SER A 240 3.50 26.48 20.18
CA SER A 240 4.75 26.55 20.95
C SER A 240 5.06 25.33 21.82
N GLN A 241 4.08 24.45 22.04
CA GLN A 241 4.24 23.16 22.72
C GLN A 241 4.39 22.00 21.73
N GLY A 242 4.69 22.28 20.46
CA GLY A 242 4.83 21.25 19.42
C GLY A 242 3.53 20.52 19.08
N SER A 243 2.38 20.97 19.59
CA SER A 243 1.11 20.26 19.45
C SER A 243 0.33 20.71 18.21
N ALA A 244 -0.20 19.75 17.46
CA ALA A 244 -1.15 19.92 16.36
C ALA A 244 -2.44 19.13 16.65
N GLY A 245 -3.60 19.74 16.43
CA GLY A 245 -4.93 19.14 16.64
C GLY A 245 -6.05 20.05 16.20
#